data_AF-A0A518YDH4-F1
#
_entry.id   AF-A0A518YDH4-F1
#
_cell.length_a   1.000
_cell.length_b   1.000
_cell.length_c   1.000
_cell.angle_alpha   90.00
_cell.angle_beta   90.00
_cell.angle_gamma   90.00
#
_symmetry.space_group_name_H-M   'P 1'
#
loop_
_entity.id
_entity.type
_entity.pdbx_description
1 polymer ?
#
loop_
_entity_poly.entity_id
_entity_poly.type
_entity_poly.pdbx_seq_one_letter_code
_entity_poly.pdbx_strand_id
1 'polypeptide(L)'
;MWSFIQKIFKALIIAPLDFITKYFKSFVLLLIVLIFFSAKESAPSAPPNLAKLYLNGAIFSTEDFDKEVDKILKTPSIKGVLLLIDSPGGAVSASVELSEKIADLKQKMPVLAYARGVMASGSYYAGMQASEVYASKASLIGSIGVIFSGANVENLLNKVGVATQGVHAGEYKEIGTFTRAWKPNEKEFLQNLVNEQYQMFVNDVAKARKLDAKDYKDFAEGKVFSAQKALKLKLIDKISTIKQAQDRLMELSKVKKAYWLEKSPMERFIEKATQSATNIITQAFGYQLLMR
;
A
#
# COMPACT_ATOMS: atom_id res chain seq x y z
N MET A 1 43.88 -1.06 22.12
CA MET A 1 42.78 -1.77 21.42
C MET A 1 41.78 -2.39 22.39
N TRP A 2 42.22 -3.22 23.35
CA TRP A 2 41.35 -3.86 24.35
C TRP A 2 40.57 -2.87 25.26
N SER A 3 41.20 -1.79 25.74
CA SER A 3 40.53 -0.79 26.59
C SER A 3 39.47 0.05 25.86
N PHE A 4 39.62 0.21 24.54
CA PHE A 4 38.66 0.91 23.69
C PHE A 4 37.42 0.04 23.45
N ILE A 5 37.62 -1.25 23.16
CA ILE A 5 36.55 -2.24 23.04
C ILE A 5 35.77 -2.37 24.36
N GLN A 6 36.46 -2.39 25.51
CA GLN A 6 35.81 -2.41 26.83
C GLN A 6 34.99 -1.15 27.14
N LYS A 7 35.47 0.04 26.75
CA LYS A 7 34.70 1.29 26.90
C LYS A 7 33.45 1.28 26.04
N ILE A 8 33.56 0.81 24.79
CA ILE A 8 32.43 0.66 23.88
C ILE A 8 31.43 -0.37 24.44
N PHE A 9 31.91 -1.52 24.89
CA PHE A 9 31.07 -2.57 25.47
C PHE A 9 30.34 -2.09 26.74
N LYS A 10 31.03 -1.36 27.63
CA LYS A 10 30.40 -0.75 28.80
C LYS A 10 29.35 0.30 28.43
N ALA A 11 29.64 1.16 27.47
CA ALA A 11 28.73 2.24 27.08
C ALA A 11 27.51 1.75 26.28
N LEU A 12 27.69 0.76 25.40
CA LEU A 12 26.64 0.28 24.50
C LEU A 12 25.85 -0.91 25.03
N ILE A 13 26.40 -1.69 25.97
CA ILE A 13 25.76 -2.93 26.45
C ILE A 13 25.48 -2.84 27.94
N ILE A 14 26.48 -2.57 28.78
CA ILE A 14 26.30 -2.61 30.23
C ILE A 14 25.45 -1.45 30.73
N ALA A 15 25.74 -0.21 30.31
CA ALA A 15 24.97 0.95 30.76
C ALA A 15 23.47 0.90 30.38
N PRO A 16 23.08 0.46 29.16
CA PRO A 16 21.67 0.22 28.84
C PRO A 16 21.04 -0.92 29.65
N LEU A 17 21.76 -2.03 29.88
CA LEU A 17 21.25 -3.12 30.72
C LEU A 17 21.05 -2.69 32.18
N ASP A 18 21.99 -1.93 32.74
CA ASP A 18 21.89 -1.39 34.09
C ASP A 18 20.72 -0.40 34.21
N PHE A 19 20.50 0.42 33.18
CA PHE A 19 19.32 1.29 33.12
C PHE A 19 18.02 0.48 33.08
N ILE A 20 17.91 -0.50 32.18
CA ILE A 20 16.70 -1.33 32.05
C ILE A 20 16.42 -2.06 33.37
N THR A 21 17.42 -2.70 33.97
CA THR A 21 17.24 -3.46 35.22
C THR A 21 16.90 -2.56 36.41
N LYS A 22 17.55 -1.39 36.54
CA LYS A 22 17.27 -0.42 37.60
C LYS A 22 15.85 0.14 37.52
N TYR A 23 15.37 0.43 36.31
CA TYR A 23 14.05 1.03 36.09
C TYR A 23 12.97 0.03 35.66
N PHE A 24 13.27 -1.27 35.62
CA PHE A 24 12.35 -2.31 35.13
C PHE A 24 11.00 -2.26 35.84
N LYS A 25 11.00 -2.20 37.18
CA LYS A 25 9.76 -2.15 37.98
C LYS A 25 8.97 -0.87 37.74
N SER A 26 9.64 0.27 37.58
CA SER A 26 9.00 1.55 37.27
C SER A 26 8.43 1.56 35.85
N PHE A 27 9.12 0.96 34.89
CA PHE A 27 8.65 0.79 33.52
C PHE A 27 7.44 -0.13 33.45
N VAL A 28 7.47 -1.27 34.14
CA VAL A 28 6.33 -2.19 34.25
C VAL A 28 5.14 -1.52 34.93
N LEU A 29 5.35 -0.77 36.02
CA LEU A 29 4.29 0.01 36.67
C LEU A 29 3.69 1.04 35.71
N LEU A 30 4.53 1.78 34.98
CA LEU A 30 4.07 2.75 33.98
C LEU A 30 3.29 2.08 32.85
N LEU A 31 3.73 0.89 32.39
CA LEU A 31 3.04 0.10 31.39
C LEU A 31 1.68 -0.38 31.90
N ILE A 32 1.60 -0.86 33.15
CA ILE A 32 0.35 -1.27 33.80
C ILE A 32 -0.59 -0.06 33.92
N VAL A 33 -0.09 1.09 34.37
CA VAL A 33 -0.89 2.33 34.47
C VAL A 33 -1.38 2.77 33.08
N LEU A 34 -0.54 2.72 32.05
CA LEU A 34 -0.92 3.00 30.67
C LEU A 34 -2.01 2.04 30.17
N ILE A 35 -1.87 0.73 30.43
CA ILE A 35 -2.87 -0.28 30.07
C ILE A 35 -4.20 -0.02 30.80
N PHE A 36 -4.16 0.29 32.10
CA PHE A 36 -5.34 0.61 32.90
C PHE A 36 -6.05 1.89 32.44
N PHE A 37 -5.29 2.93 32.05
CA PHE A 37 -5.86 4.17 31.50
C PHE A 37 -6.38 3.99 30.06
N SER A 38 -5.70 3.20 29.22
CA SER A 38 -6.19 2.87 27.87
C SER A 38 -7.44 1.99 27.90
N ALA A 39 -7.57 1.08 28.87
CA ALA A 39 -8.76 0.26 29.04
C ALA A 39 -9.99 1.08 29.46
N LYS A 40 -9.80 2.32 29.92
CA LYS A 40 -10.87 3.24 30.32
C LYS A 40 -11.40 4.10 29.16
N GLU A 41 -10.93 3.89 27.93
CA GLU A 41 -11.65 4.39 26.75
C GLU A 41 -13.02 3.71 26.69
N SER A 42 -14.08 4.50 26.88
CA SER A 42 -15.47 4.07 26.89
C SER A 42 -15.79 3.16 25.71
N ALA A 43 -16.37 1.99 26.00
CA ALA A 43 -16.87 1.07 24.99
C ALA A 43 -17.72 1.84 23.93
N PRO A 44 -17.62 1.48 22.63
CA PRO A 44 -18.39 2.14 21.59
C PRO A 44 -19.88 2.14 21.96
N SER A 45 -20.53 3.30 21.86
CA SER A 45 -21.97 3.45 22.19
C SER A 45 -22.90 2.56 21.36
N ALA A 46 -22.40 1.94 20.28
CA ALA A 46 -23.10 1.01 19.41
C ALA A 46 -22.10 0.10 18.66
N PRO A 47 -22.51 -1.09 18.19
CA PRO A 47 -21.67 -1.95 17.36
C PRO A 47 -21.29 -1.25 16.04
N PRO A 48 -20.10 -1.51 15.48
CA PRO A 48 -19.65 -0.87 14.26
C PRO A 48 -20.55 -1.28 13.08
N ASN A 49 -20.92 -0.31 12.25
CA ASN A 49 -21.81 -0.51 11.11
C ASN A 49 -21.20 -0.09 9.76
N LEU A 50 -20.02 0.53 9.76
CA LEU A 50 -19.22 0.83 8.57
C LEU A 50 -17.76 0.52 8.87
N ALA A 51 -16.98 0.19 7.85
CA ALA A 51 -15.56 -0.07 7.99
C ALA A 51 -14.72 0.81 7.06
N LYS A 52 -13.44 0.99 7.40
CA LYS A 52 -12.44 1.60 6.52
C LYS A 52 -11.38 0.56 6.19
N LEU A 53 -11.04 0.47 4.91
CA LEU A 53 -9.85 -0.25 4.45
C LEU A 53 -8.85 0.78 3.94
N TYR A 54 -7.56 0.52 4.15
CA TYR A 54 -6.49 1.42 3.73
C TYR A 54 -5.57 0.69 2.76
N LEU A 55 -5.33 1.30 1.62
CA LEU A 55 -4.35 0.86 0.64
C LEU A 55 -3.33 1.99 0.46
N ASN A 56 -2.27 1.96 1.27
CA ASN A 56 -1.26 3.01 1.33
C ASN A 56 0.11 2.47 0.88
N GLY A 57 0.85 3.29 0.13
CA GLY A 57 2.21 2.94 -0.28
C GLY A 57 2.25 1.85 -1.36
N ALA A 58 3.44 1.31 -1.61
CA ALA A 58 3.63 0.29 -2.64
C ALA A 58 3.01 -1.06 -2.23
N ILE A 59 2.37 -1.73 -3.20
CA ILE A 59 1.69 -3.00 -3.00
C ILE A 59 2.66 -4.14 -3.30
N PHE A 60 3.04 -4.92 -2.30
CA PHE A 60 3.90 -6.09 -2.47
C PHE A 60 3.23 -7.41 -2.10
N SER A 61 2.28 -7.36 -1.16
CA SER A 61 1.49 -8.49 -0.70
C SER A 61 0.09 -8.05 -0.26
N THR A 62 -0.77 -9.02 0.01
CA THR A 62 -2.17 -8.82 0.40
C THR A 62 -2.44 -9.16 1.87
N GLU A 63 -1.49 -9.75 2.61
CA GLU A 63 -1.81 -10.41 3.89
C GLU A 63 -2.45 -9.50 4.94
N ASP A 64 -2.00 -8.26 5.06
CA ASP A 64 -2.57 -7.32 6.03
C ASP A 64 -3.93 -6.78 5.57
N PHE A 65 -4.11 -6.61 4.26
CA PHE A 65 -5.42 -6.24 3.70
C PHE A 65 -6.43 -7.37 3.95
N ASP A 66 -6.02 -8.62 3.76
CA ASP A 66 -6.82 -9.82 3.96
C ASP A 66 -7.35 -9.96 5.37
N LYS A 67 -6.49 -9.75 6.37
CA LYS A 67 -6.89 -9.79 7.78
C LYS A 67 -7.99 -8.76 8.07
N GLU A 68 -7.89 -7.56 7.50
CA GLU A 68 -8.90 -6.51 7.68
C GLU A 68 -10.20 -6.86 6.94
N VAL A 69 -10.12 -7.39 5.72
CA VAL A 69 -11.30 -7.90 4.99
C VAL A 69 -11.99 -9.01 5.77
N ASP A 70 -11.25 -9.97 6.30
CA ASP A 70 -11.78 -11.06 7.13
C ASP A 70 -12.47 -10.54 8.39
N LYS A 71 -11.86 -9.55 9.05
CA LYS A 71 -12.45 -8.90 10.23
C LYS A 71 -13.78 -8.21 9.88
N ILE A 72 -13.86 -7.54 8.74
CA ILE A 72 -15.09 -6.94 8.23
C ILE A 72 -16.15 -8.02 7.97
N LEU A 73 -15.79 -9.09 7.26
CA LEU A 73 -16.71 -10.18 6.90
C LEU A 73 -17.22 -10.96 8.13
N LYS A 74 -16.40 -11.07 9.18
CA LYS A 74 -16.76 -11.68 10.46
C LYS A 74 -17.59 -10.75 11.37
N THR A 75 -17.87 -9.52 10.93
CA THR A 75 -18.65 -8.53 11.69
C THR A 75 -19.99 -8.26 10.99
N PRO A 76 -21.08 -9.00 11.30
CA PRO A 76 -22.34 -8.93 10.55
C PRO A 76 -23.04 -7.56 10.58
N SER A 77 -22.70 -6.70 11.55
CA SER A 77 -23.26 -5.37 11.66
C SER A 77 -22.72 -4.38 10.63
N ILE A 78 -21.59 -4.68 9.95
CA ILE A 78 -21.01 -3.83 8.92
C ILE A 78 -21.88 -3.86 7.66
N LYS A 79 -22.26 -2.68 7.18
CA LYS A 79 -23.15 -2.49 6.02
C LYS A 79 -22.47 -1.81 4.84
N GLY A 80 -21.20 -1.44 4.97
CA GLY A 80 -20.45 -0.77 3.91
C GLY A 80 -19.01 -0.49 4.28
N VAL A 81 -18.19 -0.34 3.25
CA VAL A 81 -16.74 -0.15 3.38
C VAL A 81 -16.30 1.09 2.62
N LEU A 82 -15.50 1.92 3.28
CA LEU A 82 -14.76 3.01 2.64
C LEU A 82 -13.33 2.54 2.39
N LEU A 83 -12.97 2.31 1.13
CA LEU A 83 -11.61 1.97 0.72
C LEU A 83 -10.83 3.26 0.45
N LEU A 84 -9.89 3.58 1.34
CA LEU A 84 -9.06 4.77 1.25
C LEU A 84 -7.75 4.42 0.56
N ILE A 85 -7.47 5.06 -0.57
CA ILE A 85 -6.32 4.74 -1.43
C ILE A 85 -5.34 5.92 -1.48
N ASP A 86 -4.08 5.65 -1.17
CA ASP A 86 -2.95 6.54 -1.41
C ASP A 86 -1.71 5.70 -1.78
N SER A 87 -1.68 5.21 -3.02
CA SER A 87 -0.73 4.21 -3.47
C SER A 87 -0.32 4.44 -4.94
N PRO A 88 0.99 4.30 -5.26
CA PRO A 88 1.47 4.30 -6.63
C PRO A 88 1.21 2.98 -7.38
N GLY A 89 0.68 1.96 -6.70
CA GLY A 89 0.56 0.59 -7.21
C GLY A 89 1.68 -0.32 -6.71
N GLY A 90 2.03 -1.36 -7.47
CA GLY A 90 3.04 -2.33 -7.06
C GLY A 90 2.96 -3.62 -7.88
N ALA A 91 3.18 -4.76 -7.23
CA ALA A 91 3.17 -6.08 -7.85
C ALA A 91 1.81 -6.38 -8.52
N VAL A 92 1.85 -6.87 -9.76
CA VAL A 92 0.65 -7.17 -10.56
C VAL A 92 -0.21 -8.23 -9.88
N SER A 93 0.39 -9.32 -9.41
CA SER A 93 -0.33 -10.42 -8.73
C SER A 93 -1.10 -9.94 -7.51
N ALA A 94 -0.44 -9.22 -6.60
CA ALA A 94 -1.08 -8.67 -5.41
C ALA A 94 -2.18 -7.66 -5.77
N SER A 95 -2.00 -6.87 -6.84
CA SER A 95 -3.01 -5.90 -7.30
C SER A 95 -4.27 -6.57 -7.85
N VAL A 96 -4.11 -7.67 -8.60
CA VAL A 96 -5.21 -8.49 -9.12
C VAL A 96 -5.97 -9.15 -7.96
N GLU A 97 -5.25 -9.75 -7.03
CA GLU A 97 -5.85 -10.39 -5.85
C GLU A 97 -6.65 -9.40 -5.00
N LEU A 98 -6.12 -8.19 -4.78
CA LEU A 98 -6.86 -7.11 -4.10
C LEU A 98 -8.12 -6.71 -4.87
N SER A 99 -8.04 -6.62 -6.20
CA SER A 99 -9.20 -6.34 -7.07
C SER A 99 -10.30 -7.38 -6.91
N GLU A 100 -9.94 -8.67 -6.91
CA GLU A 100 -10.88 -9.77 -6.69
C GLU A 100 -11.55 -9.68 -5.32
N LYS A 101 -10.77 -9.44 -4.25
CA LYS A 101 -11.32 -9.28 -2.88
C LYS A 101 -12.25 -8.08 -2.76
N ILE A 102 -11.93 -6.97 -3.41
CA ILE A 102 -12.80 -5.79 -3.44
C ILE A 102 -14.09 -6.10 -4.21
N ALA A 103 -14.01 -6.84 -5.31
CA ALA A 103 -15.18 -7.30 -6.05
C ALA A 103 -16.07 -8.23 -5.20
N ASP A 104 -15.48 -9.16 -4.45
CA ASP A 104 -16.19 -10.06 -3.53
C ASP A 104 -16.86 -9.30 -2.38
N LEU A 105 -16.17 -8.32 -1.80
CA LEU A 105 -16.77 -7.42 -0.80
C LEU A 105 -17.96 -6.66 -1.36
N LYS A 106 -17.82 -6.13 -2.58
CA LYS A 106 -18.88 -5.38 -3.27
C LYS A 106 -20.14 -6.21 -3.51
N GLN A 107 -20.02 -7.53 -3.70
CA GLN A 107 -21.18 -8.41 -3.81
C GLN A 107 -21.99 -8.50 -2.50
N LYS A 108 -21.33 -8.30 -1.35
CA LYS A 108 -21.95 -8.41 -0.02
C LYS A 108 -22.43 -7.08 0.54
N MET A 109 -21.72 -5.99 0.25
CA MET A 109 -22.03 -4.65 0.75
C MET A 109 -21.43 -3.55 -0.15
N PRO A 110 -21.99 -2.33 -0.15
CA PRO A 110 -21.37 -1.20 -0.84
C PRO A 110 -19.92 -0.97 -0.43
N VAL A 111 -19.04 -0.89 -1.43
CA VAL A 111 -17.63 -0.49 -1.25
C VAL A 111 -17.45 0.81 -2.02
N LEU A 112 -17.09 1.89 -1.34
CA LEU A 112 -16.75 3.15 -1.97
C LEU A 112 -15.24 3.34 -1.90
N ALA A 113 -14.57 3.38 -3.06
CA ALA A 113 -13.16 3.74 -3.14
C ALA A 113 -13.02 5.26 -3.12
N TYR A 114 -12.06 5.78 -2.36
CA TYR A 114 -11.74 7.19 -2.30
C TYR A 114 -10.23 7.40 -2.42
N ALA A 115 -9.81 7.95 -3.55
CA ALA A 115 -8.42 8.36 -3.77
C ALA A 115 -8.13 9.61 -2.92
N ARG A 116 -7.25 9.46 -1.92
CA ARG A 116 -6.83 10.53 -1.01
C ARG A 116 -5.70 11.36 -1.62
N GLY A 117 -4.72 10.66 -2.20
CA GLY A 117 -3.54 11.22 -2.85
C GLY A 117 -3.38 10.57 -4.22
N VAL A 118 -2.75 9.41 -4.27
CA VAL A 118 -2.52 8.67 -5.51
C VAL A 118 -3.38 7.40 -5.58
N MET A 119 -3.98 7.14 -6.73
CA MET A 119 -4.60 5.86 -7.08
C MET A 119 -4.12 5.48 -8.50
N ALA A 120 -2.90 4.97 -8.56
CA ALA A 120 -2.18 4.69 -9.79
C ALA A 120 -1.82 3.19 -9.93
N SER A 121 -1.69 2.73 -11.18
CA SER A 121 -1.26 1.39 -11.57
C SER A 121 -1.99 0.31 -10.77
N GLY A 122 -1.28 -0.57 -10.06
CA GLY A 122 -1.87 -1.64 -9.26
C GLY A 122 -2.96 -1.20 -8.27
N SER A 123 -2.87 -0.01 -7.70
CA SER A 123 -3.91 0.49 -6.78
C SER A 123 -5.16 0.99 -7.52
N TYR A 124 -5.01 1.45 -8.76
CA TYR A 124 -6.15 1.72 -9.64
C TYR A 124 -6.81 0.40 -10.03
N TYR A 125 -6.02 -0.62 -10.37
CA TYR A 125 -6.50 -1.98 -10.64
C TYR A 125 -7.35 -2.49 -9.46
N ALA A 126 -6.83 -2.38 -8.24
CA ALA A 126 -7.56 -2.81 -7.04
C ALA A 126 -8.87 -2.02 -6.86
N GLY A 127 -8.80 -0.68 -6.82
CA GLY A 127 -9.94 0.14 -6.44
C GLY A 127 -11.01 0.30 -7.52
N MET A 128 -10.73 0.01 -8.81
CA MET A 128 -11.72 0.16 -9.88
C MET A 128 -12.93 -0.77 -9.72
N GLN A 129 -12.79 -1.86 -8.97
CA GLN A 129 -13.86 -2.81 -8.72
C GLN A 129 -14.89 -2.33 -7.71
N ALA A 130 -14.64 -1.23 -6.99
CA ALA A 130 -15.57 -0.66 -6.02
C ALA A 130 -16.95 -0.33 -6.63
N SER A 131 -17.95 -0.13 -5.78
CA SER A 131 -19.30 0.30 -6.20
C SER A 131 -19.27 1.68 -6.84
N GLU A 132 -18.53 2.60 -6.20
CA GLU A 132 -18.24 3.95 -6.70
C GLU A 132 -16.76 4.28 -6.39
N VAL A 133 -16.11 5.04 -7.28
CA VAL A 133 -14.73 5.50 -7.15
C VAL A 133 -14.73 7.03 -7.10
N TYR A 134 -14.46 7.58 -5.93
CA TYR A 134 -14.37 9.03 -5.71
C TYR A 134 -12.90 9.44 -5.57
N ALA A 135 -12.61 10.72 -5.79
CA ALA A 135 -11.26 11.24 -5.63
C ALA A 135 -11.27 12.63 -4.99
N SER A 136 -10.19 12.91 -4.24
CA SER A 136 -9.83 14.27 -3.86
C SER A 136 -9.48 15.10 -5.10
N LYS A 137 -9.71 16.41 -5.05
CA LYS A 137 -9.50 17.33 -6.19
C LYS A 137 -8.07 17.28 -6.75
N ALA A 138 -7.08 17.11 -5.88
CA ALA A 138 -5.66 17.08 -6.25
C ALA A 138 -5.11 15.66 -6.50
N SER A 139 -5.98 14.63 -6.48
CA SER A 139 -5.52 13.26 -6.63
C SER A 139 -5.01 12.96 -8.03
N LEU A 140 -4.02 12.07 -8.07
CA LEU A 140 -3.46 11.49 -9.28
C LEU A 140 -4.05 10.11 -9.51
N ILE A 141 -4.66 9.90 -10.66
CA ILE A 141 -5.39 8.67 -11.01
C ILE A 141 -4.86 8.10 -12.31
N GLY A 142 -4.91 6.78 -12.48
CA GLY A 142 -4.60 6.12 -13.74
C GLY A 142 -3.28 5.37 -13.66
N SER A 143 -2.28 5.75 -14.47
CA SER A 143 -1.05 4.97 -14.67
C SER A 143 -1.35 3.51 -15.07
N ILE A 144 -2.36 3.33 -15.91
CA ILE A 144 -2.79 2.01 -16.40
C ILE A 144 -1.77 1.56 -17.43
N GLY A 145 -0.88 0.69 -16.98
CA GLY A 145 0.30 0.24 -17.68
C GLY A 145 1.03 -0.80 -16.85
N VAL A 146 1.90 -1.57 -17.50
CA VAL A 146 2.74 -2.57 -16.86
C VAL A 146 4.17 -2.31 -17.28
N ILE A 147 5.09 -2.42 -16.33
CA ILE A 147 6.51 -2.25 -16.59
C ILE A 147 7.29 -3.43 -16.02
N PHE A 148 8.34 -3.81 -16.74
CA PHE A 148 9.41 -4.66 -16.22
C PHE A 148 10.72 -3.90 -16.44
N SER A 149 11.45 -3.63 -15.37
CA SER A 149 12.65 -2.79 -15.41
C SER A 149 13.79 -3.45 -14.64
N GLY A 150 15.01 -3.31 -15.15
CA GLY A 150 16.24 -3.71 -14.48
C GLY A 150 17.37 -2.73 -14.78
N ALA A 151 18.32 -2.63 -13.87
CA ALA A 151 19.55 -1.86 -14.09
C ALA A 151 20.58 -2.76 -14.80
N ASN A 152 21.43 -2.17 -15.65
CA ASN A 152 22.65 -2.83 -16.12
C ASN A 152 23.87 -2.06 -15.62
N VAL A 153 24.69 -2.71 -14.79
CA VAL A 153 25.90 -2.13 -14.19
C VAL A 153 27.18 -2.81 -14.69
N GLU A 154 27.11 -3.59 -15.78
CA GLU A 154 28.25 -4.23 -16.45
C GLU A 154 29.46 -3.29 -16.60
N ASN A 155 29.24 -2.08 -17.11
CA ASN A 155 30.29 -1.09 -17.30
C ASN A 155 30.93 -0.62 -15.98
N LEU A 156 30.16 -0.59 -14.89
CA LEU A 156 30.69 -0.25 -13.57
C LEU A 156 31.57 -1.39 -13.04
N LEU A 157 31.10 -2.64 -13.15
CA LEU A 157 31.85 -3.83 -12.72
C LEU A 157 33.18 -3.96 -13.46
N ASN A 158 33.16 -3.73 -14.78
CA ASN A 158 34.37 -3.71 -15.61
C ASN A 158 35.38 -2.64 -15.14
N LYS A 159 34.91 -1.45 -14.75
CA LYS A 159 35.79 -0.37 -14.25
C LYS A 159 36.46 -0.68 -12.91
N VAL A 160 35.79 -1.44 -12.04
CA VAL A 160 36.30 -1.81 -10.72
C VAL A 160 36.98 -3.19 -10.72
N GLY A 161 37.14 -3.80 -11.90
CA GLY A 161 37.83 -5.08 -12.07
C GLY A 161 37.05 -6.29 -11.54
N VAL A 162 35.72 -6.22 -11.45
CA VAL A 162 34.87 -7.33 -11.00
C VAL A 162 34.31 -8.07 -12.21
N ALA A 163 34.65 -9.35 -12.34
CA ALA A 163 34.08 -10.25 -13.34
C ALA A 163 33.00 -11.14 -12.72
N THR A 164 31.88 -11.32 -13.41
CA THR A 164 30.80 -12.21 -12.98
C THR A 164 30.91 -13.58 -13.61
N GLN A 165 30.66 -14.63 -12.84
CA GLN A 165 30.68 -16.02 -13.30
C GLN A 165 29.40 -16.73 -12.82
N GLY A 166 28.85 -17.61 -13.65
CA GLY A 166 27.65 -18.36 -13.32
C GLY A 166 27.44 -19.54 -14.24
N VAL A 167 26.75 -20.56 -13.74
CA VAL A 167 26.26 -21.70 -14.52
C VAL A 167 24.77 -21.79 -14.27
N HIS A 168 23.97 -21.87 -15.33
CA HIS A 168 22.53 -21.91 -15.23
C HIS A 168 21.95 -22.98 -16.16
N ALA A 169 20.78 -23.49 -15.80
CA ALA A 169 19.96 -24.34 -16.65
C ALA A 169 18.74 -23.53 -17.13
N GLY A 170 18.44 -23.61 -18.43
CA GLY A 170 17.36 -22.87 -19.09
C GLY A 170 17.83 -21.57 -19.75
N GLU A 171 17.37 -21.35 -20.98
CA GLU A 171 17.79 -20.24 -21.86
C GLU A 171 17.53 -18.85 -21.24
N TYR A 172 16.38 -18.68 -20.58
CA TYR A 172 15.93 -17.40 -20.02
C TYR A 172 16.27 -17.21 -18.53
N LYS A 173 17.04 -18.12 -17.92
CA LYS A 173 17.26 -18.13 -16.46
C LYS A 173 18.04 -16.92 -15.94
N GLU A 174 18.75 -16.23 -16.82
CA GLU A 174 19.50 -15.02 -16.51
C GLU A 174 18.70 -13.71 -16.74
N ILE A 175 17.44 -13.79 -17.16
CA ILE A 175 16.57 -12.61 -17.22
C ILE A 175 16.53 -11.92 -15.86
N GLY A 176 16.67 -10.59 -15.86
CA GLY A 176 16.72 -9.79 -14.64
C GLY A 176 18.12 -9.68 -14.01
N THR A 177 19.13 -10.34 -14.58
CA THR A 177 20.52 -10.04 -14.19
C THR A 177 20.83 -8.56 -14.44
N PHE A 178 21.62 -7.99 -13.54
CA PHE A 178 22.06 -6.60 -13.62
C PHE A 178 23.51 -6.46 -14.12
N THR A 179 24.17 -7.57 -14.42
CA THR A 179 25.62 -7.63 -14.69
C THR A 179 25.96 -7.68 -16.18
N ARG A 180 24.95 -7.78 -17.04
CA ARG A 180 25.05 -7.71 -18.50
C ARG A 180 23.78 -7.14 -19.10
N ALA A 181 23.85 -6.69 -20.34
CA ALA A 181 22.66 -6.38 -21.12
C ALA A 181 21.79 -7.63 -21.36
N TRP A 182 20.47 -7.46 -21.41
CA TRP A 182 19.56 -8.51 -21.88
C TRP A 182 19.73 -8.75 -23.38
N LYS A 183 19.72 -10.02 -23.77
CA LYS A 183 19.80 -10.48 -25.16
C LYS A 183 18.51 -10.11 -25.92
N PRO A 184 18.54 -10.05 -27.27
CA PRO A 184 17.35 -9.73 -28.06
C PRO A 184 16.15 -10.66 -27.79
N ASN A 185 16.38 -11.98 -27.73
CA ASN A 185 15.34 -12.97 -27.39
C ASN A 185 14.77 -12.79 -25.97
N GLU A 186 15.62 -12.47 -24.98
CA GLU A 186 15.19 -12.16 -23.61
C GLU A 186 14.28 -10.93 -23.56
N LYS A 187 14.62 -9.89 -24.32
CA LYS A 187 13.81 -8.66 -24.43
C LYS A 187 12.48 -8.92 -25.11
N GLU A 188 12.47 -9.67 -26.20
CA GLU A 188 11.24 -10.04 -26.91
C GLU A 188 10.31 -10.87 -26.02
N PHE A 189 10.86 -11.85 -25.30
CA PHE A 189 10.11 -12.64 -24.33
C PHE A 189 9.47 -11.75 -23.24
N LEU A 190 10.25 -10.87 -22.62
CA LEU A 190 9.75 -9.91 -21.63
C LEU A 190 8.70 -8.96 -22.21
N GLN A 191 8.89 -8.51 -23.45
CA GLN A 191 7.93 -7.61 -24.11
C GLN A 191 6.59 -8.31 -24.31
N ASN A 192 6.58 -9.57 -24.74
CA ASN A 192 5.36 -10.36 -24.88
C ASN A 192 4.67 -10.54 -23.52
N LEU A 193 5.43 -10.88 -22.48
CA LEU A 193 4.90 -11.01 -21.12
C LEU A 193 4.26 -9.70 -20.61
N VAL A 194 4.94 -8.57 -20.78
CA VAL A 194 4.41 -7.25 -20.39
C VAL A 194 3.18 -6.87 -21.21
N ASN A 195 3.16 -7.18 -22.51
CA ASN A 195 2.02 -6.94 -23.38
C ASN A 195 0.78 -7.73 -22.94
N GLU A 196 0.94 -9.01 -22.58
CA GLU A 196 -0.15 -9.84 -22.07
C GLU A 196 -0.77 -9.24 -20.80
N GLN A 197 0.07 -8.90 -19.83
CA GLN A 197 -0.37 -8.27 -18.57
C GLN A 197 -1.02 -6.90 -18.81
N TYR A 198 -0.48 -6.13 -19.76
CA TYR A 198 -1.05 -4.84 -20.13
C TYR A 198 -2.44 -4.97 -20.75
N GLN A 199 -2.64 -5.92 -21.68
CA GLN A 199 -3.94 -6.16 -22.30
C GLN A 199 -4.98 -6.64 -21.28
N MET A 200 -4.59 -7.51 -20.34
CA MET A 200 -5.44 -7.89 -19.22
C MET A 200 -5.91 -6.66 -18.44
N PHE A 201 -4.98 -5.77 -18.05
CA PHE A 201 -5.31 -4.58 -17.29
C PHE A 201 -6.24 -3.63 -18.08
N VAL A 202 -5.96 -3.38 -19.36
CA VAL A 202 -6.83 -2.55 -20.22
C VAL A 202 -8.24 -3.12 -20.29
N ASN A 203 -8.39 -4.42 -20.52
CA ASN A 203 -9.68 -5.08 -20.62
C ASN A 203 -10.46 -5.04 -19.31
N ASP A 204 -9.79 -5.25 -18.18
CA ASP A 204 -10.42 -5.22 -16.87
C ASP A 204 -10.88 -3.81 -16.49
N VAL A 205 -10.10 -2.78 -16.81
CA VAL A 205 -10.52 -1.39 -16.65
C VAL A 205 -11.73 -1.09 -17.53
N ALA A 206 -11.66 -1.47 -18.81
CA ALA A 206 -12.76 -1.24 -19.75
C ALA A 206 -14.06 -1.89 -19.25
N LYS A 207 -13.99 -3.12 -18.76
CA LYS A 207 -15.12 -3.84 -18.16
C LYS A 207 -15.62 -3.15 -16.89
N ALA A 208 -14.74 -2.85 -15.93
CA ALA A 208 -15.12 -2.27 -14.64
C ALA A 208 -15.73 -0.87 -14.79
N ARG A 209 -15.21 -0.07 -15.73
CA ARG A 209 -15.61 1.34 -15.95
C ARG A 209 -16.58 1.53 -17.12
N LYS A 210 -17.01 0.44 -17.77
CA LYS A 210 -17.91 0.44 -18.94
C LYS A 210 -17.41 1.34 -20.07
N LEU A 211 -16.12 1.19 -20.40
CA LEU A 211 -15.44 1.86 -21.52
C LEU A 211 -15.29 0.88 -22.69
N ASP A 212 -15.07 1.39 -23.89
CA ASP A 212 -14.63 0.57 -25.02
C ASP A 212 -13.12 0.32 -24.88
N ALA A 213 -12.70 -0.95 -24.86
CA ALA A 213 -11.29 -1.32 -24.81
C ALA A 213 -10.51 -0.82 -26.04
N LYS A 214 -11.17 -0.53 -27.16
CA LYS A 214 -10.53 0.07 -28.35
C LYS A 214 -10.02 1.49 -28.10
N ASP A 215 -10.62 2.20 -27.16
CA ASP A 215 -10.23 3.57 -26.79
C ASP A 215 -9.13 3.60 -25.72
N TYR A 216 -8.44 2.47 -25.49
CA TYR A 216 -7.41 2.36 -24.45
C TYR A 216 -6.33 3.44 -24.53
N LYS A 217 -6.03 3.96 -25.72
CA LYS A 217 -5.06 5.05 -25.89
C LYS A 217 -5.44 6.33 -25.14
N ASP A 218 -6.73 6.54 -24.87
CA ASP A 218 -7.21 7.72 -24.16
C ASP A 218 -7.06 7.61 -22.65
N PHE A 219 -7.26 6.41 -22.10
CA PHE A 219 -7.33 6.19 -20.66
C PHE A 219 -6.17 5.35 -20.10
N ALA A 220 -5.35 4.71 -20.93
CA ALA A 220 -4.23 3.89 -20.52
C ALA A 220 -2.87 4.46 -20.98
N GLU A 221 -1.97 3.63 -21.52
CA GLU A 221 -0.60 4.00 -21.96
C GLU A 221 0.29 4.51 -20.81
N GLY A 222 0.06 4.03 -19.57
CA GLY A 222 0.80 4.47 -18.39
C GLY A 222 0.56 5.93 -18.01
N LYS A 223 -0.41 6.61 -18.63
CA LYS A 223 -0.68 8.03 -18.38
C LYS A 223 -1.24 8.26 -16.98
N VAL A 224 -0.71 9.26 -16.29
CA VAL A 224 -1.26 9.76 -15.02
C VAL A 224 -2.17 10.94 -15.31
N PHE A 225 -3.34 10.96 -14.69
CA PHE A 225 -4.36 11.98 -14.88
C PHE A 225 -4.64 12.70 -13.56
N SER A 226 -4.94 14.00 -13.65
CA SER A 226 -5.62 14.70 -12.56
C SER A 226 -7.01 14.12 -12.34
N ALA A 227 -7.56 14.25 -11.12
CA ALA A 227 -8.93 13.85 -10.82
C ALA A 227 -9.95 14.42 -11.83
N GLN A 228 -9.78 15.67 -12.28
CA GLN A 228 -10.66 16.29 -13.27
C GLN A 228 -10.62 15.59 -14.63
N LYS A 229 -9.45 15.18 -15.10
CA LYS A 229 -9.30 14.46 -16.37
C LYS A 229 -9.78 13.01 -16.22
N ALA A 230 -9.47 12.35 -15.11
CA ALA A 230 -9.95 11.01 -14.79
C ALA A 230 -11.49 10.93 -14.76
N LEU A 231 -12.16 11.95 -14.21
CA LEU A 231 -13.62 12.05 -14.23
C LEU A 231 -14.16 12.16 -15.66
N LYS A 232 -13.55 13.00 -16.50
CA LYS A 232 -13.95 13.14 -17.92
C LYS A 232 -13.76 11.83 -18.70
N LEU A 233 -12.73 11.06 -18.37
CA LEU A 233 -12.46 9.73 -18.93
C LEU A 233 -13.28 8.60 -18.26
N LYS A 234 -14.15 8.93 -17.30
CA LYS A 234 -14.96 7.97 -16.51
C LYS A 234 -14.14 6.94 -15.70
N LEU A 235 -12.85 7.22 -15.49
CA LEU A 235 -11.98 6.43 -14.62
C LEU A 235 -12.37 6.54 -13.13
N ILE A 236 -13.05 7.63 -12.77
CA ILE A 236 -13.69 7.84 -11.47
C ILE A 236 -15.12 8.33 -11.67
N ASP A 237 -15.93 8.24 -10.63
CA ASP A 237 -17.34 8.61 -10.62
C ASP A 237 -17.58 10.04 -10.12
N LYS A 238 -16.76 10.52 -9.19
CA LYS A 238 -16.93 11.85 -8.60
C LYS A 238 -15.65 12.43 -8.01
N ILE A 239 -15.55 13.76 -8.06
CA ILE A 239 -14.57 14.52 -7.27
C ILE A 239 -15.30 15.07 -6.05
N SER A 240 -14.80 14.78 -4.86
CA SER A 240 -15.45 15.17 -3.61
C SER A 240 -14.47 15.36 -2.47
N THR A 241 -14.96 15.86 -1.35
CA THR A 241 -14.26 15.71 -0.07
C THR A 241 -14.45 14.30 0.48
N ILE A 242 -13.59 13.89 1.41
CA ILE A 242 -13.75 12.61 2.12
C ILE A 242 -15.06 12.56 2.90
N LYS A 243 -15.52 13.69 3.46
CA LYS A 243 -16.80 13.75 4.17
C LYS A 243 -17.96 13.43 3.23
N GLN A 244 -17.97 14.02 2.04
CA GLN A 244 -19.00 13.73 1.03
C GLN A 244 -18.96 12.26 0.57
N ALA A 245 -17.78 11.65 0.51
CA ALA A 245 -17.63 10.22 0.21
C ALA A 245 -18.19 9.34 1.34
N GLN A 246 -17.98 9.72 2.60
CA GLN A 246 -18.57 9.06 3.76
C GLN A 246 -20.10 9.19 3.79
N ASP A 247 -20.61 10.40 3.54
CA ASP A 247 -22.04 10.67 3.46
C ASP A 247 -22.66 9.80 2.34
N ARG A 248 -22.00 9.70 1.18
CA ARG A 248 -22.43 8.82 0.08
C ARG A 248 -22.43 7.35 0.47
N LEU A 249 -21.39 6.86 1.15
CA LEU A 249 -21.35 5.48 1.62
C LEU A 249 -22.49 5.20 2.60
N MET A 250 -22.78 6.13 3.51
CA MET A 250 -23.91 6.04 4.43
C MET A 250 -25.25 5.92 3.70
N GLU A 251 -25.46 6.69 2.63
CA GLU A 251 -26.64 6.55 1.76
C GLU A 251 -26.73 5.16 1.11
N LEU A 252 -25.65 4.72 0.46
CA LEU A 252 -25.58 3.41 -0.21
C LEU A 252 -25.86 2.25 0.76
N SER A 253 -25.35 2.35 1.98
CA SER A 253 -25.48 1.36 3.04
C SER A 253 -26.74 1.52 3.91
N LYS A 254 -27.58 2.52 3.64
CA LYS A 254 -28.78 2.86 4.43
C LYS A 254 -28.47 3.07 5.92
N VAL A 255 -27.34 3.71 6.23
CA VAL A 255 -26.86 4.00 7.59
C VAL A 255 -27.12 5.47 7.91
N LYS A 256 -27.89 5.76 8.97
CA LYS A 256 -28.19 7.15 9.40
C LYS A 256 -27.07 7.78 10.24
N LYS A 257 -26.36 6.96 11.03
CA LYS A 257 -25.25 7.39 11.89
C LYS A 257 -24.13 6.36 11.80
N ALA A 258 -22.95 6.83 11.43
CA ALA A 258 -21.78 5.97 11.25
C ALA A 258 -21.15 5.60 12.60
N TYR A 259 -20.92 4.31 12.78
CA TYR A 259 -20.06 3.75 13.82
C TYR A 259 -18.98 2.95 13.10
N TRP A 260 -17.76 3.46 13.09
CA TRP A 260 -16.68 2.86 12.32
C TRP A 260 -16.10 1.66 13.07
N LEU A 261 -15.74 0.63 12.31
CA LEU A 261 -14.90 -0.44 12.81
C LEU A 261 -13.53 0.14 13.15
N GLU A 262 -13.28 0.34 14.43
CA GLU A 262 -12.01 0.86 14.93
C GLU A 262 -10.98 -0.28 15.05
N LYS A 263 -9.71 0.08 14.85
CA LYS A 263 -8.59 -0.79 15.25
C LYS A 263 -8.63 -0.99 16.76
N SER A 264 -8.15 -2.15 17.21
CA SER A 264 -8.09 -2.42 18.65
C SER A 264 -7.24 -1.35 19.37
N PRO A 265 -7.49 -1.05 20.65
CA PRO A 265 -6.66 -0.08 21.39
C PRO A 265 -5.16 -0.39 21.31
N MET A 266 -4.80 -1.69 21.32
CA MET A 266 -3.42 -2.15 21.18
C MET A 266 -2.86 -1.86 19.78
N GLU A 267 -3.61 -2.17 18.71
CA GLU A 267 -3.21 -1.83 17.33
C GLU A 267 -3.00 -0.32 17.15
N ARG A 268 -3.93 0.50 17.66
CA ARG A 268 -3.82 1.96 17.61
C ARG A 268 -2.59 2.47 18.36
N PHE A 269 -2.26 1.86 19.49
CA PHE A 269 -1.07 2.20 20.28
C PHE A 269 0.22 1.84 19.54
N ILE A 270 0.33 0.60 19.04
CA ILE A 270 1.50 0.12 18.30
C ILE A 270 1.72 0.99 17.06
N GLU A 271 0.67 1.31 16.31
CA GLU A 271 0.77 2.16 15.11
C GLU A 271 1.29 3.56 15.45
N LYS A 272 0.78 4.20 16.51
CA LYS A 272 1.27 5.52 16.97
C LYS A 272 2.72 5.45 17.46
N ALA A 273 3.09 4.39 18.18
CA ALA A 273 4.45 4.19 18.67
C ALA A 273 5.43 4.02 17.50
N THR A 274 5.09 3.17 16.53
CA THR A 274 5.88 2.96 15.32
C THR A 274 6.01 4.25 14.51
N GLN A 275 4.91 4.95 14.23
CA GLN A 275 4.96 6.24 13.51
C GLN A 275 5.84 7.27 14.23
N SER A 276 5.76 7.36 15.55
CA SER A 276 6.60 8.26 16.33
C SER A 276 8.08 7.88 16.20
N ALA A 277 8.40 6.59 16.30
CA ALA A 277 9.76 6.10 16.12
C ALA A 277 10.28 6.36 14.70
N THR A 278 9.47 6.10 13.67
CA THR A 278 9.83 6.39 12.27
C THR A 278 10.08 7.88 12.07
N ASN A 279 9.20 8.75 12.56
CA ASN A 279 9.38 10.20 12.46
C ASN A 279 10.67 10.68 13.14
N ILE A 280 11.00 10.14 14.31
CA ILE A 280 12.26 10.46 15.01
C ILE A 280 13.46 9.99 14.20
N ILE A 281 13.43 8.77 13.66
CA ILE A 281 14.50 8.23 12.82
C ILE A 281 14.65 9.08 11.54
N THR A 282 13.55 9.42 10.88
CA THR A 282 13.56 10.27 9.68
C THR A 282 14.06 11.67 9.99
N GLN A 283 13.71 12.26 11.14
CA GLN A 283 14.26 13.56 11.54
C GLN A 283 15.75 13.48 11.91
N ALA A 284 16.18 12.43 12.60
CA ALA A 284 17.56 12.26 13.03
C ALA A 284 18.50 11.95 11.84
N PHE A 285 18.04 11.14 10.87
CA PHE A 285 18.89 10.62 9.80
C PHE A 285 18.50 11.12 8.40
N GLY A 286 17.25 11.54 8.18
CA GLY A 286 16.77 12.04 6.88
C GLY A 286 17.33 13.41 6.51
N TYR A 287 17.59 14.29 7.49
CA TYR A 287 18.29 15.56 7.24
C TYR A 287 19.76 15.37 6.83
N GLN A 288 20.40 14.27 7.26
CA GLN A 288 21.79 13.97 6.89
C GLN A 288 21.94 13.41 5.47
N LEU A 289 20.89 12.80 4.90
CA LEU A 289 20.90 12.30 3.51
C LEU A 289 20.55 13.36 2.47
N LEU A 290 19.90 14.46 2.85
CA LEU A 290 19.53 15.56 1.93
C LEU A 290 20.60 16.68 1.83
N MET A 291 21.68 16.61 2.62
CA MET A 291 22.79 17.57 2.60
C MET A 291 24.16 16.96 2.24
N ARG A 292 24.16 15.98 1.32
CA ARG A 292 25.39 15.49 0.67
C ARG A 292 25.18 15.26 -0.82
#